data_AF-A0A930XLC4-F1
#
_entry.id   AF-A0A930XLC4-F1
#
_cell.length_a   1.000
_cell.length_b   1.000
_cell.length_c   1.000
_cell.angle_alpha   90.00
_cell.angle_beta   90.00
_cell.angle_gamma   90.00
#
_symmetry.space_group_name_H-M   'P 1'
#
loop_
_entity.id
_entity.type
_entity.pdbx_description
1 polymer ?
#
loop_
_entity_poly.entity_id
_entity_poly.type
_entity_poly.pdbx_seq_one_letter_code
_entity_poly.pdbx_strand_id
1 'polypeptide(L)' 'MSAEIPGIRSAVISLTTRHRLEDYCAFRHLVRNVYTFNLRFDRLQPLAVDLPACYQVLKEDCEQFCQALET' A
#
# COMPACT_ATOMS: atom_id res chain seq x y z
N MET A 1 3.36 -1.16 10.24
CA MET A 1 4.39 -1.54 9.25
C MET A 1 5.36 -0.41 8.97
N SER A 2 4.89 0.85 8.87
CA SER A 2 5.79 2.01 8.70
C SER A 2 6.50 2.49 9.96
N ALA A 3 6.01 2.15 11.14
CA ALA A 3 6.74 2.41 12.38
C ALA A 3 7.89 1.41 12.53
N GLU A 4 9.07 1.95 12.80
CA GLU A 4 10.21 1.21 13.34
C GLU A 4 9.95 0.80 14.79
N ILE A 5 10.50 -0.34 15.17
CA ILE A 5 10.65 -0.77 16.56
C ILE A 5 12.16 -0.93 16.80
N PRO A 6 12.83 0.05 17.44
CA PRO A 6 14.27 0.05 17.59
C PRO A 6 14.80 -1.24 18.22
N GLY A 7 15.83 -1.82 17.60
CA GLY A 7 16.46 -3.06 18.06
C GLY A 7 15.62 -4.34 17.86
N ILE A 8 14.43 -4.25 17.26
CA ILE A 8 13.55 -5.40 17.00
C ILE A 8 13.20 -5.51 15.51
N ARG A 9 12.71 -4.43 14.91
CA ARG A 9 12.24 -4.44 13.51
C ARG A 9 12.32 -3.04 12.91
N SER A 10 13.09 -2.88 11.84
CA SER A 10 13.08 -1.68 11.01
C SER A 10 11.69 -1.43 10.39
N ALA A 11 11.43 -0.22 9.92
CA ALA A 11 10.22 0.05 9.16
C ALA A 11 10.19 -0.83 7.90
N VAL A 12 9.09 -1.57 7.68
CA VAL A 12 8.94 -2.45 6.51
C VAL A 12 8.59 -1.67 5.26
N ILE A 13 7.86 -0.57 5.45
CA ILE A 13 7.45 0.35 4.38
C ILE A 13 7.63 1.78 4.85
N SER A 14 7.86 2.71 3.94
CA SER A 14 7.92 4.12 4.27
C SER A 14 6.55 4.67 4.73
N LEU A 15 6.56 5.84 5.38
CA LEU A 15 5.32 6.53 5.71
C LEU A 15 4.53 6.92 4.45
N THR A 16 5.23 7.32 3.39
CA THR A 16 4.63 7.65 2.08
C THR A 16 3.92 6.44 1.47
N THR A 17 4.56 5.27 1.46
CA THR A 17 3.97 4.03 0.98
C THR A 17 2.74 3.64 1.78
N ARG A 18 2.80 3.78 3.11
CA ARG A 18 1.63 3.57 3.97
C ARG A 18 0.46 4.46 3.55
N HIS A 19 0.68 5.75 3.37
CA HIS A 19 -0.40 6.68 2.99
C HIS A 19 -1.01 6.33 1.63
N ARG A 20 -0.18 5.97 0.65
CA ARG A 20 -0.70 5.52 -0.66
C ARG A 20 -1.56 4.26 -0.51
N LEU A 21 -1.15 3.31 0.33
CA LEU A 21 -1.88 2.06 0.57
C LEU A 21 -3.20 2.23 1.34
N GLU A 22 -3.40 3.34 2.05
CA GLU A 22 -4.64 3.59 2.80
C GLU A 22 -5.85 3.62 1.87
N ASP A 23 -5.73 4.26 0.71
CA ASP A 23 -6.82 4.34 -0.28
C ASP A 23 -7.13 2.98 -0.91
N TYR A 24 -6.11 2.14 -1.19
CA TYR A 24 -6.32 0.78 -1.70
C TYR A 24 -6.94 -0.15 -0.65
N CYS A 25 -6.57 0.02 0.63
CA CYS A 25 -7.20 -0.72 1.73
C CYS A 25 -8.68 -0.33 1.88
N ALA A 26 -8.98 0.97 1.83
CA ALA A 26 -10.35 1.47 1.84
C ALA A 26 -11.14 0.97 0.61
N PHE A 27 -10.54 1.00 -0.58
CA PHE A 27 -11.11 0.48 -1.81
C PHE A 27 -11.49 -1.00 -1.69
N ARG A 28 -10.63 -1.84 -1.11
CA ARG A 28 -10.95 -3.25 -0.85
C ARG A 28 -12.21 -3.41 0.00
N HIS A 29 -12.42 -2.55 0.99
CA HIS A 29 -13.65 -2.55 1.79
C HIS A 29 -14.88 -2.13 0.98
N LEU A 30 -14.73 -1.14 0.08
CA LEU A 30 -15.80 -0.69 -0.82
C LEU A 30 -16.17 -1.76 -1.85
N VAL A 31 -15.20 -2.44 -2.46
CA VAL A 31 -15.46 -3.51 -3.43
C VAL A 31 -16.27 -4.63 -2.81
N ARG A 32 -15.92 -5.03 -1.57
CA ARG A 32 -16.57 -6.14 -0.88
C ARG A 32 -17.99 -5.83 -0.40
N ASN A 33 -18.32 -4.56 -0.10
CA ASN A 33 -19.58 -4.19 0.54
C ASN A 33 -20.52 -3.31 -0.30
N VAL A 34 -19.99 -2.56 -1.27
CA VAL A 34 -20.71 -1.49 -1.97
C VAL A 34 -20.75 -1.72 -3.49
N TYR A 35 -19.67 -2.22 -4.09
CA TYR A 35 -19.56 -2.31 -5.55
C TYR A 35 -20.25 -3.53 -6.18
N THR A 36 -21.00 -4.33 -5.40
CA THR A 36 -21.80 -5.43 -5.95
C THR A 36 -22.89 -4.93 -6.91
N PHE A 37 -23.37 -3.70 -6.73
CA PHE A 37 -24.44 -3.11 -7.54
C PHE A 37 -24.16 -1.68 -8.05
N ASN A 38 -23.19 -0.96 -7.48
CA ASN A 38 -22.93 0.43 -7.87
C ASN A 38 -21.43 0.75 -7.88
N LEU A 39 -20.81 0.61 -9.05
CA LEU A 39 -19.42 0.98 -9.31
C LEU A 39 -19.32 2.51 -9.45
N ARG A 40 -18.47 3.12 -8.63
CA ARG A 40 -18.14 4.55 -8.68
C ARG A 40 -16.84 4.75 -9.45
N PHE A 41 -16.94 4.88 -10.78
CA PHE A 41 -15.79 4.99 -11.68
C PHE A 41 -14.86 6.16 -11.35
N ASP A 42 -15.42 7.27 -10.88
CA ASP A 42 -14.73 8.47 -10.41
C ASP A 42 -13.73 8.18 -9.27
N ARG A 43 -14.00 7.16 -8.44
CA ARG A 43 -13.09 6.72 -7.38
C ARG A 43 -12.17 5.58 -7.80
N LEU A 44 -12.60 4.75 -8.74
CA LEU A 44 -11.82 3.62 -9.25
C LEU A 44 -10.68 4.06 -10.16
N GLN A 45 -10.96 5.00 -11.08
CA GLN A 45 -10.02 5.38 -12.13
C GLN A 45 -8.70 5.92 -11.57
N PRO A 46 -8.68 6.82 -10.57
CA PRO A 46 -7.42 7.30 -9.99
C PRO A 46 -6.59 6.15 -9.39
N LEU A 47 -7.25 5.20 -8.69
CA LEU A 47 -6.58 4.04 -8.10
C LEU A 47 -6.00 3.12 -9.17
N ALA A 48 -6.73 2.88 -10.26
CA ALA A 48 -6.25 2.05 -11.36
C ALA A 48 -5.03 2.67 -12.07
N VAL A 49 -5.04 4.00 -12.25
CA VAL A 49 -3.93 4.74 -12.87
C VAL A 49 -2.70 4.76 -11.96
N ASP A 50 -2.87 4.96 -10.65
CA ASP A 50 -1.77 5.04 -9.70
C ASP A 50 -1.21 3.66 -9.28
N LEU A 51 -1.96 2.58 -9.48
CA LEU A 51 -1.61 1.25 -9.00
C LEU A 51 -0.19 0.79 -9.39
N PRO A 52 0.28 0.93 -10.64
CA PRO A 52 1.63 0.50 -11.01
C PRO A 52 2.71 1.25 -10.23
N ALA A 53 2.54 2.56 -10.06
CA ALA A 53 3.48 3.40 -9.33
C ALA A 53 3.44 3.12 -7.82
N CYS A 54 2.26 2.82 -7.26
CA CYS A 54 2.14 2.43 -5.85
C CYS A 54 2.79 1.07 -5.61
N TYR A 55 2.57 0.11 -6.51
CA TYR A 55 3.15 -1.22 -6.43
C TYR A 55 4.68 -1.19 -6.51
N GLN A 56 5.24 -0.40 -7.43
CA GLN A 56 6.70 -0.28 -7.57
C GLN A 56 7.36 0.22 -6.27
N VAL A 57 6.80 1.27 -5.66
CA VAL A 57 7.32 1.82 -4.40
C VAL A 57 7.17 0.82 -3.25
N LEU A 58 6.04 0.10 -3.17
CA LEU A 58 5.86 -0.95 -2.17
C LEU A 58 6.87 -2.08 -2.34
N LYS A 59 7.15 -2.48 -3.59
CA LYS A 59 8.11 -3.52 -3.90
C LYS A 59 9.51 -3.11 -3.45
N GLU A 60 9.94 -1.89 -3.78
CA GLU A 60 11.24 -1.35 -3.38
C GLU A 60 11.40 -1.30 -1.85
N ASP A 61 10.37 -0.85 -1.12
CA ASP A 61 10.37 -0.84 0.34
C ASP A 61 10.57 -2.26 0.91
N CYS A 62 9.85 -3.25 0.37
CA CYS A 62 9.98 -4.64 0.80
C CYS A 62 11.36 -5.23 0.47
N GLU A 63 11.91 -4.93 -0.70
CA GLU A 63 13.26 -5.36 -1.10
C GLU A 63 14.32 -4.78 -0.18
N GLN A 64 14.24 -3.47 0.13
CA GLN A 64 15.13 -2.80 1.07
C GLN A 64 15.03 -3.42 2.47
N PHE A 65 13.81 -3.69 2.93
CA PHE A 65 13.59 -4.35 4.22
C PHE A 65 14.21 -5.74 4.25
N CYS A 66 14.01 -6.56 3.22
CA CYS A 66 14.61 -7.90 3.13
C CYS A 66 16.14 -7.84 3.12
N GLN A 67 16.73 -6.92 2.35
CA GLN A 67 18.18 -6.73 2.32
C GLN A 67 18.74 -6.34 3.69
N ALA A 68 18.01 -5.51 4.45
CA ALA A 68 18.37 -5.15 5.81
C ALA A 68 18.27 -6.32 6.82
N LEU A 69 17.55 -7.40 6.51
CA LEU A 69 17.51 -8.61 7.35
C LEU A 69 18.67 -9.58 7.07
N GLU A 70 19.28 -9.50 5.90
CA GLU A 70 20.42 -10.33 5.49
C GLU A 70 21.78 -9.77 5.96
N THR A 71 21.78 -8.57 6.53
CA THR A 71 22.96 -7.84 7.03
C THR A 71 23.01 -7.85 8.55
#